data_AF-A0A933E4Y1-F1
#
_entry.id   AF-A0A933E4Y1-F1
#
_cell.length_a   1.000
_cell.length_b   1.000
_cell.length_c   1.000
_cell.angle_alpha   90.00
_cell.angle_beta   90.00
_cell.angle_gamma   90.00
#
_symmetry.space_group_name_H-M   'P 1'
#
loop_
_entity.id
_entity.type
_entity.pdbx_description
1 polymer ?
#
loop_
_entity_poly.entity_id
_entity_poly.type
_entity_poly.pdbx_seq_one_letter_code
_entity_poly.pdbx_strand_id
1 'polypeptide(L)'
;MKTILPLALASGLGLGVFWFWYKLGDNRGYAPDQPIPFSHELHAGQLKIDCQYCHAAADQSRHATIPSMNVCMNCHSVVRIDSPHIQKMKTLIEQGDSLEWVKVHDVADFVFFSHKRHIAKGIACEKCHGKVERMQKVTQQERLNMGFCVECHRKEKAPTSCDTCHH
;
A
#
# COMPACT_ATOMS: atom_id res chain seq x y z
N MET A 1 -34.91 -23.67 31.53
CA MET A 1 -34.36 -22.29 31.36
C MET A 1 -32.92 -22.12 31.86
N LYS A 2 -32.40 -22.87 32.85
CA LYS A 2 -31.04 -22.65 33.40
C LYS A 2 -29.87 -23.20 32.55
N THR A 3 -30.12 -24.07 31.57
CA THR A 3 -29.08 -24.69 30.72
C THR A 3 -28.86 -24.00 29.36
N ILE A 4 -29.74 -23.08 28.95
CA ILE A 4 -29.67 -22.39 27.64
C ILE A 4 -28.73 -21.17 27.71
N LEU A 5 -28.66 -20.51 28.87
CA LEU A 5 -27.81 -19.34 29.10
C LEU A 5 -26.29 -19.63 28.99
N PRO A 6 -25.72 -20.73 29.54
CA PRO A 6 -24.29 -21.01 29.38
C PRO A 6 -23.90 -21.39 27.94
N LEU A 7 -24.82 -21.99 27.16
CA LEU A 7 -24.55 -22.38 25.77
C LEU A 7 -24.53 -21.17 24.81
N ALA A 8 -25.38 -20.17 25.07
CA ALA A 8 -25.39 -18.90 24.33
C ALA A 8 -24.14 -18.05 24.63
N LEU A 9 -23.63 -18.07 25.86
CA LEU A 9 -22.37 -17.40 26.22
C LEU A 9 -21.14 -18.09 25.60
N ALA A 10 -21.08 -19.43 25.59
CA ALA A 10 -19.98 -20.18 24.99
C ALA A 10 -19.91 -20.00 23.46
N SER A 11 -21.06 -19.91 22.78
CA SER A 11 -21.13 -19.63 21.33
C SER A 11 -20.78 -18.18 21.00
N GLY A 12 -21.20 -17.20 21.81
CA GLY A 12 -20.79 -15.80 21.67
C GLY A 12 -19.27 -15.57 21.85
N LEU A 13 -18.65 -16.25 22.82
CA LEU A 13 -17.20 -16.23 23.01
C LEU A 13 -16.45 -16.91 21.85
N GLY A 14 -16.93 -18.07 21.39
CA GLY A 14 -16.34 -18.78 20.25
C GLY A 14 -16.37 -17.96 18.96
N LEU A 15 -17.49 -17.28 18.69
CA LEU A 15 -17.62 -16.37 17.56
C LEU A 15 -16.74 -15.12 17.71
N GLY A 16 -16.67 -14.52 18.91
CA GLY A 16 -15.83 -13.36 19.17
C GLY A 16 -14.32 -13.64 19.01
N VAL A 17 -13.86 -14.78 19.53
CA VAL A 17 -12.47 -15.23 19.36
C VAL A 17 -12.19 -15.54 17.88
N PHE A 18 -13.08 -16.25 17.20
CA PHE A 18 -12.93 -16.53 15.76
C PHE A 18 -12.85 -15.24 14.92
N TRP A 19 -13.70 -14.26 15.21
CA TRP A 19 -13.73 -12.99 14.50
C TRP A 19 -12.47 -12.16 14.77
N PHE A 20 -11.97 -12.16 16.01
CA PHE A 20 -10.70 -11.54 16.38
C PHE A 20 -9.52 -12.16 15.61
N TRP A 21 -9.43 -13.50 15.57
CA TRP A 21 -8.41 -14.22 14.80
C TRP A 21 -8.52 -13.98 13.29
N TYR A 22 -9.73 -13.86 12.75
CA TYR A 22 -9.94 -13.54 11.33
C TYR A 22 -9.50 -12.11 10.95
N LYS A 23 -9.50 -11.19 11.92
CA LYS A 23 -9.06 -9.79 11.76
C LYS A 23 -7.55 -9.59 11.94
N LEU A 24 -6.83 -10.57 12.50
CA LEU A 24 -5.38 -10.49 12.66
C LEU A 24 -4.69 -10.46 11.29
N GLY A 25 -3.95 -9.38 11.02
CA GLY A 25 -3.26 -9.16 9.75
C GLY A 25 -4.14 -8.58 8.63
N ASP A 26 -5.35 -8.08 8.93
CA ASP A 26 -6.18 -7.29 8.00
C ASP A 26 -5.99 -5.80 8.26
N ASN A 27 -5.07 -5.17 7.50
CA ASN A 27 -4.78 -3.73 7.60
C ASN A 27 -5.67 -2.88 6.67
N ARG A 28 -6.77 -3.42 6.13
CA ARG A 28 -7.67 -2.64 5.27
C ARG A 28 -8.26 -1.45 6.02
N GLY A 29 -8.24 -0.29 5.38
CA GLY A 29 -8.64 0.98 5.97
C GLY A 29 -7.49 1.73 6.67
N TYR A 30 -6.31 1.13 6.82
CA TYR A 30 -5.14 1.84 7.32
C TYR A 30 -4.75 2.98 6.37
N ALA A 31 -4.74 4.20 6.91
CA ALA A 31 -4.49 5.44 6.18
C ALA A 31 -3.77 6.45 7.10
N PRO A 32 -2.45 6.28 7.34
CA PRO A 32 -1.69 7.13 8.24
C PRO A 32 -1.54 8.56 7.69
N ASP A 33 -1.45 9.54 8.57
CA ASP A 33 -1.05 10.89 8.17
C ASP A 33 0.38 10.89 7.64
N GLN A 34 0.61 11.71 6.61
CA GLN A 34 1.89 11.79 5.92
C GLN A 34 2.58 13.12 6.23
N PRO A 35 3.92 13.21 6.10
CA PRO A 35 4.65 14.45 6.33
C PRO A 35 4.21 15.61 5.43
N ILE A 36 3.66 15.30 4.26
CA ILE A 36 2.93 16.19 3.36
C ILE A 36 1.67 15.47 2.84
N PRO A 37 0.53 16.17 2.66
CA PRO A 37 -0.72 15.57 2.19
C PRO A 37 -0.71 15.42 0.65
N PHE A 38 0.08 14.48 0.14
CA PHE A 38 0.16 14.21 -1.30
C PHE A 38 -1.12 13.53 -1.82
N SER A 39 -1.78 14.15 -2.80
CA SER A 39 -3.00 13.64 -3.42
C SER A 39 -2.71 12.88 -4.72
N HIS A 40 -2.93 11.56 -4.73
CA HIS A 40 -2.87 10.76 -5.96
C HIS A 40 -4.09 11.05 -6.86
N GLU A 41 -5.24 11.41 -6.28
CA GLU A 41 -6.41 11.83 -7.04
C GLU A 41 -6.09 13.03 -7.96
N LEU A 42 -5.37 14.02 -7.45
CA LEU A 42 -4.96 15.15 -8.28
C LEU A 42 -3.97 14.72 -9.37
N HIS A 43 -2.87 14.06 -8.98
CA HIS A 43 -1.75 13.80 -9.90
C HIS A 43 -2.05 12.68 -10.91
N ALA A 44 -2.47 11.51 -10.46
CA ALA A 44 -2.78 10.39 -11.35
C ALA A 44 -4.22 10.46 -11.87
N GLY A 45 -5.17 10.94 -11.06
CA GLY A 45 -6.59 10.98 -11.40
C GLY A 45 -6.96 12.11 -12.35
N GLN A 46 -6.70 13.36 -11.96
CA GLN A 46 -7.12 14.55 -12.72
C GLN A 46 -6.09 14.92 -13.78
N LEU A 47 -4.80 14.98 -13.41
CA LEU A 47 -3.71 15.36 -14.32
C LEU A 47 -3.21 14.22 -15.20
N LYS A 48 -3.69 12.98 -14.96
CA LYS A 48 -3.36 11.78 -15.74
C LYS A 48 -1.86 11.50 -15.83
N ILE A 49 -1.10 11.87 -14.79
CA ILE A 49 0.32 11.52 -14.68
C ILE A 49 0.43 10.00 -14.50
N ASP A 50 1.24 9.36 -15.35
CA ASP A 50 1.46 7.92 -15.31
C ASP A 50 2.07 7.48 -13.96
N CYS A 51 1.62 6.34 -13.44
CA CYS A 51 2.12 5.75 -12.20
C CYS A 51 3.65 5.57 -12.20
N GLN A 52 4.22 5.14 -13.33
CA GLN A 52 5.65 4.87 -13.48
C GLN A 52 6.49 6.13 -13.62
N TYR A 53 5.89 7.30 -13.86
CA TYR A 53 6.65 8.56 -13.84
C TYR A 53 7.27 8.81 -12.46
N CYS A 54 6.49 8.55 -11.40
CA CYS A 54 6.95 8.66 -10.02
C CYS A 54 7.53 7.34 -9.50
N HIS A 55 6.87 6.21 -9.78
CA HIS A 55 7.30 4.88 -9.33
C HIS A 55 8.14 4.15 -10.38
N ALA A 56 9.20 4.82 -10.85
CA ALA A 56 9.97 4.40 -12.02
C ALA A 56 10.62 3.01 -11.90
N ALA A 57 10.91 2.55 -10.68
CA ALA A 57 11.53 1.25 -10.46
C ALA A 57 10.53 0.08 -10.37
N ALA A 58 9.21 0.34 -10.44
CA ALA A 58 8.19 -0.68 -10.21
C ALA A 58 8.32 -1.89 -11.14
N ASP A 59 8.60 -1.68 -12.42
CA ASP A 59 8.74 -2.74 -13.42
C ASP A 59 10.14 -3.36 -13.48
N GLN A 60 11.13 -2.71 -12.89
CA GLN A 60 12.55 -3.08 -12.98
C GLN A 60 13.11 -3.70 -11.70
N SER A 61 12.50 -3.42 -10.54
CA SER A 61 13.00 -3.79 -9.22
C SER A 61 11.99 -4.63 -8.45
N ARG A 62 12.46 -5.25 -7.36
CA ARG A 62 11.56 -5.88 -6.38
C ARG A 62 10.71 -4.83 -5.65
N HIS A 63 11.25 -3.62 -5.50
CA HIS A 63 10.63 -2.50 -4.80
C HIS A 63 10.24 -1.42 -5.81
N ALA A 64 8.99 -0.94 -5.75
CA ALA A 64 8.56 0.17 -6.61
C ALA A 64 9.17 1.52 -6.22
N THR A 65 9.71 1.62 -4.99
CA THR A 65 10.31 2.82 -4.37
C THR A 65 9.39 4.05 -4.35
N ILE A 66 9.54 4.89 -3.34
CA ILE A 66 8.91 6.22 -3.33
C ILE A 66 9.87 7.17 -4.05
N PRO A 67 9.41 8.06 -4.95
CA PRO A 67 10.31 8.96 -5.66
C PRO A 67 11.09 9.86 -4.70
N SER A 68 12.31 10.22 -5.10
CA SER A 68 13.03 11.31 -4.44
C SER A 68 12.27 12.64 -4.60
N MET A 69 12.50 13.57 -3.68
CA MET A 69 11.88 14.90 -3.75
C MET A 69 12.23 15.68 -5.03
N ASN A 70 13.33 15.33 -5.71
CA ASN A 70 13.71 15.94 -6.98
C ASN A 70 12.68 15.68 -8.09
N VAL A 71 12.03 14.50 -8.09
CA VAL A 71 10.95 14.20 -9.05
C VAL A 71 9.79 15.17 -8.87
N CYS A 72 9.46 15.52 -7.63
CA CYS A 72 8.43 16.52 -7.32
C CYS A 72 8.84 17.90 -7.87
N MET A 73 10.12 18.25 -7.74
CA MET A 73 10.66 19.55 -8.16
C MET A 73 10.78 19.73 -9.69
N ASN A 74 10.67 18.65 -10.47
CA ASN A 74 10.54 18.75 -11.93
C ASN A 74 9.36 19.63 -12.35
N CYS A 75 8.31 19.73 -11.52
CA CYS A 75 7.18 20.63 -11.74
C CYS A 75 7.07 21.70 -10.64
N HIS A 76 7.25 21.32 -9.37
CA HIS A 76 7.05 22.20 -8.23
C HIS A 76 8.14 23.26 -8.03
N SER A 77 9.10 23.35 -8.94
CA SER A 77 9.96 24.53 -9.10
C SER A 77 9.21 25.73 -9.66
N VAL A 78 8.09 25.53 -10.36
CA VAL A 78 7.28 26.59 -10.98
C VAL A 78 5.78 26.51 -10.66
N VAL A 79 5.25 25.34 -10.27
CA VAL A 79 3.82 25.19 -9.92
C VAL A 79 3.58 25.11 -8.42
N ARG A 80 2.59 25.88 -7.94
CA ARG A 80 2.16 25.91 -6.52
C ARG A 80 3.32 26.15 -5.53
N ILE A 81 4.31 26.95 -5.95
CA ILE A 81 5.51 27.29 -5.19
C ILE A 81 5.21 28.03 -3.88
N ASP A 82 4.03 28.63 -3.79
CA ASP A 82 3.49 29.32 -2.62
C ASP A 82 2.97 28.36 -1.54
N SER A 83 2.79 27.08 -1.87
CA SER A 83 2.28 26.09 -0.92
C SER A 83 3.28 25.84 0.22
N PRO A 84 2.83 25.82 1.48
CA PRO A 84 3.71 25.52 2.62
C PRO A 84 4.34 24.13 2.53
N HIS A 85 3.67 23.16 1.88
CA HIS A 85 4.20 21.81 1.70
C HIS A 85 5.31 21.74 0.66
N ILE A 86 5.21 22.54 -0.41
CA ILE A 86 6.27 22.64 -1.42
C ILE A 86 7.47 23.38 -0.85
N GLN A 87 7.25 24.45 -0.08
CA GLN A 87 8.32 25.15 0.65
C GLN A 87 9.05 24.23 1.63
N LYS A 88 8.31 23.43 2.42
CA LYS A 88 8.89 22.41 3.30
C LYS A 88 9.80 21.43 2.54
N MET A 89 9.33 20.92 1.41
CA MET A 89 10.09 19.99 0.58
C MET A 89 11.36 20.65 0.01
N LYS A 90 11.28 21.91 -0.43
CA LYS A 90 12.43 22.69 -0.89
C LYS A 90 13.47 22.86 0.22
N THR A 91 13.06 23.24 1.43
CA THR A 91 13.94 23.36 2.59
C THR A 91 14.65 22.05 2.91
N LEU A 92 13.94 20.91 2.88
CA LEU A 92 14.55 19.60 3.11
C LEU A 92 15.59 19.25 2.04
N ILE A 93 15.30 19.53 0.77
CA ILE A 93 16.27 19.34 -0.32
C ILE A 93 17.54 20.19 -0.08
N GLU A 94 17.38 21.46 0.29
CA GLU A 94 18.50 22.38 0.55
C GLU A 94 19.37 21.93 1.74
N GLN A 95 18.75 21.28 2.74
CA GLN A 95 19.42 20.71 3.91
C GLN A 95 20.07 19.36 3.64
N GLY A 96 19.76 18.71 2.50
CA GLY A 96 20.18 17.34 2.21
C GLY A 96 19.38 16.28 2.96
N ASP A 97 18.23 16.64 3.54
CA ASP A 97 17.34 15.75 4.27
C ASP A 97 16.28 15.11 3.35
N SER A 98 15.50 14.15 3.87
CA SER A 98 14.42 13.47 3.17
C SER A 98 13.06 13.60 3.85
N LEU A 99 11.98 13.38 3.08
CA LEU A 99 10.66 13.15 3.64
C LEU A 99 10.58 11.72 4.19
N GLU A 100 10.31 11.60 5.48
CA GLU A 100 10.09 10.34 6.17
C GLU A 100 8.65 9.85 5.97
N TRP A 101 8.37 9.25 4.83
CA TRP A 101 7.06 8.71 4.49
C TRP A 101 6.66 7.55 5.40
N VAL A 102 5.40 7.52 5.83
CA VAL A 102 4.83 6.38 6.56
C VAL A 102 4.31 5.37 5.53
N LYS A 103 4.85 4.15 5.53
CA LYS A 103 4.40 3.09 4.61
C LYS A 103 2.94 2.72 4.90
N VAL A 104 2.12 2.73 3.86
CA VAL A 104 0.72 2.27 3.94
C VAL A 104 0.62 0.77 3.74
N HIS A 105 1.36 0.24 2.76
CA HIS A 105 1.42 -1.18 2.48
C HIS A 105 2.73 -1.73 3.00
N ASP A 106 2.65 -2.61 3.99
CA ASP A 106 3.82 -3.23 4.61
C ASP A 106 3.56 -4.72 4.77
N VAL A 107 4.33 -5.52 4.03
CA VAL A 107 4.36 -6.97 4.16
C VAL A 107 5.54 -7.35 5.05
N ALA A 108 5.44 -8.46 5.76
CA ALA A 108 6.48 -8.87 6.70
C ALA A 108 7.85 -9.04 5.99
N ASP A 109 8.94 -8.69 6.68
CA ASP A 109 10.30 -8.67 6.10
C ASP A 109 10.80 -10.06 5.64
N PHE A 110 10.26 -11.13 6.20
CA PHE A 110 10.53 -12.52 5.77
C PHE A 110 9.74 -12.93 4.52
N VAL A 111 9.01 -12.00 3.90
CA VAL A 111 8.30 -12.18 2.64
C VAL A 111 9.10 -11.55 1.51
N PHE A 112 9.57 -12.38 0.58
CA PHE A 112 10.17 -11.95 -0.66
C PHE A 112 9.10 -11.58 -1.69
N PHE A 113 8.74 -10.29 -1.75
CA PHE A 113 7.86 -9.73 -2.78
C PHE A 113 8.67 -9.04 -3.89
N SER A 114 8.20 -9.13 -5.14
CA SER A 114 8.85 -8.49 -6.29
C SER A 114 7.85 -7.82 -7.22
N HIS A 115 7.83 -6.49 -7.27
CA HIS A 115 6.98 -5.73 -8.21
C HIS A 115 7.28 -6.11 -9.67
N LYS A 116 8.56 -6.13 -10.07
CA LYS A 116 9.01 -6.59 -11.41
C LYS A 116 8.33 -7.88 -11.87
N ARG A 117 8.31 -8.92 -11.02
CA ARG A 117 7.74 -10.23 -11.41
C ARG A 117 6.25 -10.13 -11.68
N HIS A 118 5.51 -9.37 -10.88
CA HIS A 118 4.06 -9.24 -11.01
C HIS A 118 3.69 -8.34 -12.20
N ILE A 119 4.39 -7.21 -12.37
CA ILE A 119 4.15 -6.30 -13.49
C ILE A 119 4.52 -6.97 -14.82
N ALA A 120 5.61 -7.73 -14.88
CA ALA A 120 5.98 -8.50 -16.08
C ALA A 120 4.95 -9.57 -16.46
N LYS A 121 4.06 -9.96 -15.54
CA LYS A 121 2.91 -10.84 -15.81
C LYS A 121 1.62 -10.09 -16.13
N GLY A 122 1.68 -8.76 -16.29
CA GLY A 122 0.53 -7.93 -16.62
C GLY A 122 -0.44 -7.71 -15.46
N ILE A 123 0.00 -7.94 -14.22
CA ILE A 123 -0.84 -7.66 -13.05
C ILE A 123 -0.94 -6.14 -12.86
N ALA A 124 -2.15 -5.62 -13.01
CA ALA A 124 -2.44 -4.20 -12.84
C ALA A 124 -2.22 -3.73 -11.38
N CYS A 125 -1.75 -2.49 -11.22
CA CYS A 125 -1.46 -1.87 -9.92
C CYS A 125 -2.70 -1.88 -9.00
N GLU A 126 -3.88 -1.62 -9.57
CA GLU A 126 -5.12 -1.49 -8.81
C GLU A 126 -5.63 -2.81 -8.26
N LYS A 127 -5.14 -3.94 -8.76
CA LYS A 127 -5.48 -5.27 -8.21
C LYS A 127 -4.98 -5.43 -6.78
N CYS A 128 -3.90 -4.73 -6.41
CA CYS A 128 -3.30 -4.80 -5.08
C CYS A 128 -3.47 -3.48 -4.30
N HIS A 129 -3.35 -2.34 -4.96
CA HIS A 129 -3.40 -1.03 -4.31
C HIS A 129 -4.78 -0.35 -4.37
N GLY A 130 -5.76 -0.97 -5.06
CA GLY A 130 -7.06 -0.36 -5.29
C GLY A 130 -6.99 0.81 -6.29
N LYS A 131 -8.06 1.59 -6.37
CA LYS A 131 -8.16 2.73 -7.30
C LYS A 131 -7.42 3.96 -6.77
N VAL A 132 -6.08 3.89 -6.77
CA VAL A 132 -5.18 4.93 -6.24
C VAL A 132 -5.39 6.26 -6.94
N GLU A 133 -5.77 6.27 -8.23
CA GLU A 133 -6.07 7.51 -8.95
C GLU A 133 -7.32 8.24 -8.44
N ARG A 134 -8.03 7.67 -7.46
CA ARG A 134 -9.18 8.29 -6.76
C ARG A 134 -8.89 8.58 -5.28
N MET A 135 -7.64 8.44 -4.85
CA MET A 135 -7.25 8.59 -3.45
C MET A 135 -6.59 9.94 -3.19
N GLN A 136 -7.24 10.78 -2.39
CA GLN A 136 -6.60 11.97 -1.82
C GLN A 136 -5.56 11.61 -0.76
N LYS A 137 -5.86 10.55 -0.01
CA LYS A 137 -4.98 9.95 0.99
C LYS A 137 -4.93 8.47 0.70
N VAL A 138 -3.73 7.92 0.56
CA VAL A 138 -3.55 6.50 0.24
C VAL A 138 -4.05 5.67 1.42
N THR A 139 -4.88 4.68 1.12
CA THR A 139 -5.49 3.77 2.08
C THR A 139 -5.27 2.35 1.59
N GLN A 140 -4.92 1.44 2.50
CA GLN A 140 -4.82 0.04 2.17
C GLN A 140 -6.23 -0.53 1.89
N GLN A 141 -6.51 -0.89 0.63
CA GLN A 141 -7.80 -1.47 0.22
C GLN A 141 -7.83 -2.99 0.27
N GLU A 142 -6.68 -3.63 0.01
CA GLU A 142 -6.54 -5.09 0.04
C GLU A 142 -5.81 -5.57 1.29
N ARG A 143 -6.04 -6.82 1.68
CA ARG A 143 -5.44 -7.39 2.90
C ARG A 143 -3.94 -7.60 2.78
N LEU A 144 -3.46 -7.92 1.57
CA LEU A 144 -2.05 -8.23 1.27
C LEU A 144 -1.39 -9.23 2.23
N ASN A 145 -2.18 -10.15 2.79
CA ASN A 145 -1.71 -11.23 3.63
C ASN A 145 -1.49 -12.51 2.79
N MET A 146 -0.92 -13.55 3.41
CA MET A 146 -0.64 -14.82 2.73
C MET A 146 -1.88 -15.39 2.02
N GLY A 147 -3.06 -15.31 2.64
CA GLY A 147 -4.31 -15.79 2.06
C GLY A 147 -4.65 -15.09 0.74
N PHE A 148 -4.58 -13.77 0.72
CA PHE A 148 -4.77 -12.96 -0.49
C PHE A 148 -3.78 -13.35 -1.60
N CYS A 149 -2.48 -13.45 -1.25
CA CYS A 149 -1.43 -13.77 -2.21
C CYS A 149 -1.62 -15.17 -2.81
N VAL A 150 -1.84 -16.19 -1.98
CA VAL A 150 -2.03 -17.57 -2.42
C VAL A 150 -3.31 -17.73 -3.25
N GLU A 151 -4.40 -17.05 -2.87
CA GLU A 151 -5.63 -17.07 -3.65
C GLU A 151 -5.42 -16.47 -5.04
N CYS A 152 -4.74 -15.31 -5.13
CA CYS A 152 -4.39 -14.69 -6.39
C CYS A 152 -3.48 -15.60 -7.23
N HIS A 153 -2.44 -16.19 -6.63
CA HIS A 153 -1.54 -17.10 -7.32
C HIS A 153 -2.27 -18.33 -7.88
N ARG A 154 -3.23 -18.90 -7.14
CA ARG A 154 -4.07 -20.01 -7.64
C ARG A 154 -4.89 -19.59 -8.86
N LYS A 155 -5.49 -18.40 -8.84
CA LYS A 155 -6.28 -17.85 -9.96
C LYS A 155 -5.41 -17.59 -11.19
N GLU A 156 -4.22 -17.03 -11.00
CA GLU A 156 -3.25 -16.72 -12.05
C GLU A 156 -2.37 -17.91 -12.45
N LYS A 157 -2.59 -19.11 -11.87
CA LYS A 157 -1.78 -20.32 -12.08
C LYS A 157 -0.28 -20.08 -11.82
N ALA A 158 0.04 -19.26 -10.83
CA ALA A 158 1.40 -18.98 -10.37
C ALA A 158 1.83 -19.95 -9.25
N PRO A 159 3.14 -20.12 -9.00
CA PRO A 159 3.64 -20.98 -7.92
C PRO A 159 3.12 -20.55 -6.54
N THR A 160 2.75 -21.53 -5.70
CA THR A 160 2.26 -21.31 -4.33
C THR A 160 3.09 -22.04 -3.29
N SER A 161 4.29 -22.49 -3.65
CA SER A 161 5.18 -23.15 -2.69
C SER A 161 5.66 -22.14 -1.65
N CYS A 162 5.97 -22.60 -0.44
CA CYS A 162 6.40 -21.71 0.65
C CYS A 162 7.68 -20.94 0.26
N ASP A 163 8.62 -21.62 -0.40
CA ASP A 163 9.87 -21.07 -0.92
C ASP A 163 9.67 -20.06 -2.06
N THR A 164 8.48 -19.97 -2.67
CA THR A 164 8.21 -18.91 -3.65
C THR A 164 8.25 -17.51 -2.99
N CYS A 165 7.86 -17.44 -1.71
CA CYS A 165 7.67 -16.18 -0.99
C CYS A 165 8.55 -16.06 0.25
N HIS A 166 9.10 -17.16 0.77
CA HIS A 166 9.86 -17.19 2.02
C HIS A 166 11.23 -17.80 1.75
N HIS A 167 12.30 -17.05 2.02
CA HIS A 167 13.68 -17.49 1.87
C HIS A 167 14.45 -17.21 3.16
#